data_AF-A0A1X2I904-F1
#
_entry.id   AF-A0A1X2I904-F1
#
_cell.length_a   1.000
_cell.length_b   1.000
_cell.length_c   1.000
_cell.angle_alpha   90.00
_cell.angle_beta   90.00
_cell.angle_gamma   90.00
#
_symmetry.space_group_name_H-M   'P 1'
#
loop_
_entity.id
_entity.type
_entity.pdbx_description
1 polymer ?
#
loop_
_entity_poly.entity_id
_entity_poly.type
_entity_poly.pdbx_seq_one_letter_code
_entity_poly.pdbx_strand_id
1 'polypeptide(L)'
;MATEISAGAPLLKNDITVKQGGSQALIDCASGTVGGILQVLVGQPFDTVKVRLQTQSTTNPIYKGMMDCVRQTREKEGLKGFYKGTLTPLVGIGACVSIQFVVLEAMKRHFSPRGDPLTNAQLYIAGAASGIANSFVSGPVEHIRTRLQVQTSASAANGLWFNGPVDAIKKIYAQHGIAGIYKGQGITMAREFQGYGAYFLAYEFLVKKSMERSGRQRSELPAWEVCLYGAVSGYALWGTVYPLDAIKSKLQTDAFDPANRKYSGVLDCARKTLAVEGMGGFFRGIGPCLLRAAPSNAATFMGFELAMRLLSS
;
A
#
# COMPACT_ATOMS: atom_id res chain seq x y z
N MET A 1 12.08 -14.16 7.35
CA MET A 1 11.92 -13.42 8.62
C MET A 1 11.42 -12.00 8.31
N ALA A 2 10.25 -11.71 7.73
CA ALA A 2 8.92 -12.33 7.61
C ALA A 2 7.98 -12.18 8.83
N THR A 3 7.91 -11.00 9.45
CA THR A 3 7.09 -10.82 10.68
C THR A 3 5.68 -10.22 10.49
N GLU A 4 5.20 -9.89 9.27
CA GLU A 4 3.73 -9.75 9.01
C GLU A 4 3.25 -10.37 7.70
N ILE A 5 3.96 -11.40 7.23
CA ILE A 5 3.23 -12.53 6.60
C ILE A 5 2.65 -13.45 7.70
N SER A 6 3.05 -13.25 8.98
CA SER A 6 2.68 -14.10 10.10
C SER A 6 1.39 -13.75 10.85
N ALA A 7 0.67 -12.66 10.52
CA ALA A 7 -0.64 -12.41 11.14
C ALA A 7 -1.81 -13.11 10.39
N GLY A 8 -1.49 -13.77 9.27
CA GLY A 8 -2.44 -14.44 8.37
C GLY A 8 -2.39 -15.97 8.35
N ALA A 9 -1.39 -16.58 8.98
CA ALA A 9 -1.09 -18.01 8.82
C ALA A 9 -0.89 -18.73 10.14
N PRO A 10 -1.98 -18.98 10.89
CA PRO A 10 -1.97 -20.20 11.72
C PRO A 10 -2.95 -21.31 11.31
N LEU A 11 -3.63 -21.21 10.16
CA LEU A 11 -4.62 -22.23 9.78
C LEU A 11 -4.03 -23.54 9.21
N LEU A 12 -2.75 -23.60 8.82
CA LEU A 12 -2.22 -24.76 8.07
C LEU A 12 -0.77 -25.17 8.39
N LYS A 13 -0.16 -24.66 9.47
CA LYS A 13 1.19 -25.12 9.88
C LYS A 13 1.22 -26.55 10.44
N ASN A 14 0.07 -27.15 10.72
CA ASN A 14 0.01 -28.47 11.33
C ASN A 14 0.18 -29.63 10.34
N ASP A 15 0.10 -29.40 9.01
CA ASP A 15 0.19 -30.46 8.00
C ASP A 15 1.48 -30.46 7.17
N ILE A 16 2.41 -29.54 7.42
CA ILE A 16 3.69 -29.49 6.71
C ILE A 16 4.80 -29.71 7.74
N THR A 17 5.40 -30.90 7.72
CA THR A 17 6.52 -31.25 8.61
C THR A 17 7.75 -30.41 8.24
N VAL A 18 7.92 -29.27 8.91
CA VAL A 18 9.01 -28.33 8.65
C VAL A 18 10.33 -28.91 9.15
N LYS A 19 11.18 -29.43 8.25
CA LYS A 19 12.58 -29.71 8.56
C LYS A 19 13.36 -28.38 8.58
N GLN A 20 13.80 -27.94 9.77
CA GLN A 20 14.59 -26.72 9.90
C GLN A 20 15.97 -26.87 9.25
N GLY A 21 16.25 -26.07 8.22
CA GLY A 21 17.55 -25.99 7.52
C GLY A 21 17.58 -24.82 6.54
N GLY A 22 18.76 -24.50 5.99
CA GLY A 22 18.94 -23.37 5.04
C GLY A 22 18.07 -23.46 3.78
N SER A 23 17.72 -24.68 3.35
CA SER A 23 16.80 -24.92 2.23
C SER A 23 15.37 -24.45 2.53
N GLN A 24 14.90 -24.59 3.77
CA GLN A 24 13.53 -24.19 4.14
C GLN A 24 13.36 -22.67 4.12
N ALA A 25 14.36 -21.92 4.60
CA ALA A 25 14.32 -20.47 4.56
C ALA A 25 14.21 -19.93 3.12
N LEU A 26 14.90 -20.57 2.17
CA LEU A 26 14.80 -20.25 0.75
C LEU A 26 13.41 -20.55 0.19
N ILE A 27 12.83 -21.70 0.53
CA ILE A 27 11.47 -22.09 0.14
C ILE A 27 10.44 -21.10 0.69
N ASP A 28 10.56 -20.70 1.96
CA ASP A 28 9.68 -19.72 2.60
C ASP A 28 9.77 -18.35 1.91
N CYS A 29 10.99 -17.92 1.58
CA CYS A 29 11.25 -16.66 0.86
C CYS A 29 10.68 -16.68 -0.57
N ALA A 30 10.88 -17.77 -1.31
CA ALA A 30 10.35 -17.94 -2.65
C ALA A 30 8.82 -17.97 -2.64
N SER A 31 8.23 -18.72 -1.71
CA SER A 31 6.77 -18.81 -1.53
C SER A 31 6.17 -17.45 -1.16
N GLY A 32 6.83 -16.71 -0.25
CA GLY A 32 6.45 -15.33 0.10
C GLY A 32 6.48 -14.39 -1.10
N THR A 33 7.47 -14.54 -1.98
CA THR A 33 7.61 -13.73 -3.20
C THR A 33 6.48 -14.03 -4.20
N VAL A 34 6.14 -15.31 -4.42
CA VAL A 34 5.02 -15.71 -5.28
C VAL A 34 3.70 -15.15 -4.75
N GLY A 35 3.45 -15.27 -3.44
CA GLY A 35 2.30 -14.65 -2.79
C GLY A 35 2.24 -13.13 -3.02
N GLY A 36 3.36 -12.44 -2.84
CA GLY A 36 3.46 -10.99 -3.08
C GLY A 36 3.22 -10.58 -4.54
N ILE A 37 3.70 -11.38 -5.51
CA ILE A 37 3.43 -11.14 -6.94
C ILE A 37 1.94 -11.28 -7.23
N LEU A 38 1.31 -12.38 -6.80
CA LEU A 38 -0.13 -12.59 -7.03
C LEU A 38 -0.98 -11.51 -6.36
N GLN A 39 -0.60 -11.08 -5.15
CA GLN A 39 -1.23 -9.96 -4.45
C GLN A 39 -1.27 -8.71 -5.32
N VAL A 40 -0.13 -8.35 -5.91
CA VAL A 40 0.01 -7.17 -6.77
C VAL A 40 -0.82 -7.34 -8.04
N LEU A 41 -0.76 -8.49 -8.69
CA LEU A 41 -1.50 -8.74 -9.94
C LEU A 41 -3.02 -8.66 -9.73
N VAL A 42 -3.55 -9.28 -8.67
CA VAL A 42 -4.98 -9.26 -8.36
C VAL A 42 -5.43 -7.90 -7.80
N GLY A 43 -4.58 -7.23 -7.04
CA GLY A 43 -4.89 -5.93 -6.45
C GLY A 43 -4.83 -4.76 -7.43
N GLN A 44 -3.99 -4.86 -8.46
CA GLN A 44 -3.68 -3.75 -9.36
C GLN A 44 -4.91 -3.14 -10.07
N PRO A 45 -5.88 -3.91 -10.61
CA PRO A 45 -7.04 -3.31 -11.25
C PRO A 45 -7.81 -2.35 -10.34
N PHE A 46 -7.94 -2.70 -9.05
CA PHE A 46 -8.57 -1.85 -8.05
C PHE A 46 -7.75 -0.60 -7.76
N ASP A 47 -6.42 -0.74 -7.65
CA ASP A 47 -5.51 0.40 -7.42
C ASP A 47 -5.57 1.39 -8.59
N THR A 48 -5.59 0.91 -9.84
CA THR A 48 -5.70 1.76 -11.03
C THR A 48 -7.02 2.53 -11.04
N VAL A 49 -8.15 1.86 -10.74
CA VAL A 49 -9.46 2.52 -10.68
C VAL A 49 -9.52 3.53 -9.54
N LYS A 50 -9.00 3.19 -8.35
CA LYS A 50 -8.88 4.10 -7.20
C LYS A 50 -8.14 5.38 -7.59
N VAL A 51 -6.92 5.24 -8.13
CA VAL A 51 -6.04 6.37 -8.45
C VAL A 51 -6.67 7.26 -9.52
N ARG A 52 -7.28 6.68 -10.56
CA ARG A 52 -8.00 7.45 -11.59
C ARG A 52 -9.16 8.26 -11.01
N LEU A 53 -9.93 7.68 -10.09
CA LEU A 53 -11.03 8.38 -9.43
C LEU A 53 -10.56 9.46 -8.45
N GLN A 54 -9.42 9.28 -7.79
CA GLN A 54 -8.85 10.27 -6.85
C GLN A 54 -8.24 11.49 -7.56
N THR A 55 -7.70 11.29 -8.77
CA THR A 55 -6.86 12.27 -9.47
C THR A 55 -7.53 12.94 -10.66
N GLN A 56 -8.71 12.45 -11.09
CA GLN A 56 -9.48 13.10 -12.15
C GLN A 56 -9.84 14.54 -11.81
N SER A 57 -10.05 15.35 -12.86
CA SER A 57 -10.46 16.74 -12.70
C SER A 57 -11.83 16.83 -12.05
N THR A 58 -11.98 17.80 -11.14
CA THR A 58 -13.26 18.03 -10.45
C THR A 58 -14.24 18.82 -11.30
N THR A 59 -13.75 19.80 -12.07
CA THR A 59 -14.58 20.63 -12.94
C THR A 59 -15.08 19.87 -14.16
N ASN A 60 -14.27 18.94 -14.68
CA ASN A 60 -14.58 18.11 -15.85
C ASN A 60 -14.30 16.64 -15.51
N PRO A 61 -15.16 15.97 -14.73
CA PRO A 61 -14.96 14.58 -14.35
C PRO A 61 -15.06 13.68 -15.59
N ILE A 62 -14.03 12.86 -15.80
CA ILE A 62 -14.01 11.87 -16.89
C ILE A 62 -14.87 10.66 -16.52
N TYR A 63 -14.90 10.33 -15.22
CA TYR A 63 -15.56 9.14 -14.69
C TYR A 63 -16.65 9.52 -13.70
N LYS A 64 -17.88 9.05 -13.95
CA LYS A 64 -19.03 9.23 -13.06
C LYS A 64 -18.94 8.39 -11.78
N GLY A 65 -18.15 7.32 -11.81
CA GLY A 65 -17.96 6.41 -10.68
C GLY A 65 -17.08 5.22 -11.02
N MET A 66 -17.00 4.25 -10.09
CA MET A 66 -16.15 3.06 -10.23
C MET A 66 -16.49 2.24 -11.48
N MET A 67 -17.75 1.88 -11.68
CA MET A 67 -18.17 1.03 -12.80
C MET A 67 -17.97 1.73 -14.16
N ASP A 68 -18.20 3.04 -14.19
CA ASP A 68 -17.96 3.85 -15.37
C ASP A 68 -16.45 3.94 -15.70
N CYS A 69 -15.60 4.10 -14.67
CA CYS A 69 -14.15 4.05 -14.82
C CYS A 69 -13.68 2.69 -15.38
N VAL A 70 -14.21 1.58 -14.86
CA VAL A 70 -13.90 0.23 -15.36
C VAL A 70 -14.32 0.08 -16.82
N ARG A 71 -15.56 0.46 -17.15
CA ARG A 71 -16.10 0.37 -18.51
C ARG A 71 -15.27 1.18 -19.50
N GLN A 72 -15.07 2.47 -19.22
CA GLN A 72 -14.30 3.35 -20.10
C GLN A 72 -12.85 2.92 -20.24
N THR A 73 -12.22 2.42 -19.17
CA THR A 73 -10.84 1.90 -19.23
C THR A 73 -10.77 0.68 -20.14
N ARG A 74 -11.70 -0.26 -20.00
CA ARG A 74 -11.77 -1.44 -20.85
C ARG A 74 -12.02 -1.09 -22.32
N GLU A 75 -12.92 -0.15 -22.61
CA GLU A 75 -13.27 0.25 -23.97
C GLU A 75 -12.14 1.05 -24.64
N LYS A 76 -11.48 1.97 -23.92
CA LYS A 76 -10.47 2.88 -24.49
C LYS A 76 -9.03 2.35 -24.47
N GLU A 77 -8.70 1.49 -23.51
CA GLU A 77 -7.33 1.03 -23.27
C GLU A 77 -7.18 -0.49 -23.27
N GLY A 78 -8.29 -1.22 -23.33
CA GLY A 78 -8.32 -2.68 -23.16
C GLY A 78 -7.93 -3.13 -21.75
N LEU A 79 -7.75 -4.44 -21.58
CA LEU A 79 -7.39 -5.03 -20.28
C LEU A 79 -6.00 -4.62 -19.79
N LYS A 80 -5.08 -4.30 -20.71
CA LYS A 80 -3.72 -3.84 -20.37
C LYS A 80 -3.73 -2.48 -19.66
N GLY A 81 -4.77 -1.65 -19.86
CA GLY A 81 -4.92 -0.36 -19.19
C GLY A 81 -4.95 -0.47 -17.66
N PHE A 82 -5.50 -1.56 -17.12
CA PHE A 82 -5.56 -1.79 -15.67
C PHE A 82 -4.19 -2.10 -15.05
N TYR A 83 -3.24 -2.61 -15.83
CA TYR A 83 -1.91 -3.03 -15.37
C TYR A 83 -0.81 -2.00 -15.65
N LYS A 84 -1.19 -0.76 -15.97
CA LYS A 84 -0.23 0.34 -16.10
C LYS A 84 0.43 0.60 -14.76
N GLY A 85 1.77 0.58 -14.75
CA GLY A 85 2.57 0.82 -13.55
C GLY A 85 2.72 -0.40 -12.63
N THR A 86 2.23 -1.60 -12.98
CA THR A 86 2.38 -2.81 -12.15
C THR A 86 3.84 -3.21 -11.91
N LEU A 87 4.74 -2.89 -12.85
CA LEU A 87 6.14 -3.29 -12.73
C LEU A 87 6.88 -2.58 -11.58
N THR A 88 6.50 -1.34 -11.22
CA THR A 88 7.18 -0.62 -10.13
C THR A 88 7.04 -1.29 -8.77
N PRO A 89 5.84 -1.68 -8.28
CA PRO A 89 5.72 -2.37 -7.00
C PRO A 89 6.34 -3.77 -7.01
N LEU A 90 6.33 -4.48 -8.15
CA LEU A 90 6.88 -5.84 -8.23
C LEU A 90 8.39 -5.89 -7.93
N VAL A 91 9.16 -4.91 -8.42
CA VAL A 91 10.63 -4.88 -8.25
C VAL A 91 11.04 -4.51 -6.81
N GLY A 92 10.17 -3.84 -6.05
CA GLY A 92 10.51 -3.26 -4.74
C GLY A 92 9.81 -3.89 -3.53
N ILE A 93 8.85 -4.79 -3.72
CA ILE A 93 7.95 -5.23 -2.62
C ILE A 93 8.70 -5.84 -1.44
N GLY A 94 9.70 -6.71 -1.71
CA GLY A 94 10.49 -7.33 -0.66
C GLY A 94 11.33 -6.33 0.13
N ALA A 95 11.90 -5.34 -0.54
CA ALA A 95 12.72 -4.30 0.10
C ALA A 95 11.87 -3.40 1.01
N CYS A 96 10.71 -2.92 0.51
CA CYS A 96 9.79 -2.09 1.29
C CYS A 96 9.34 -2.77 2.59
N VAL A 97 8.89 -4.03 2.47
CA VAL A 97 8.42 -4.81 3.62
C VAL A 97 9.55 -5.11 4.60
N SER A 98 10.76 -5.41 4.10
CA SER A 98 11.91 -5.69 4.97
C SER A 98 12.33 -4.48 5.80
N ILE A 99 12.41 -3.29 5.19
CA ILE A 99 12.77 -2.05 5.89
C ILE A 99 11.76 -1.76 7.00
N GLN A 100 10.48 -1.92 6.72
CA GLN A 100 9.43 -1.75 7.71
C GLN A 100 9.62 -2.66 8.92
N PHE A 101 9.86 -3.97 8.73
CA PHE A 101 10.10 -4.88 9.86
C PHE A 101 11.36 -4.57 10.63
N VAL A 102 12.45 -4.28 9.93
CA VAL A 102 13.73 -3.99 10.57
C VAL A 102 13.58 -2.79 11.51
N VAL A 103 12.95 -1.72 11.03
CA VAL A 103 12.77 -0.49 11.80
C VAL A 103 11.74 -0.69 12.92
N LEU A 104 10.63 -1.37 12.64
CA LEU A 104 9.64 -1.69 13.66
C LEU A 104 10.27 -2.47 14.83
N GLU A 105 10.98 -3.55 14.53
CA GLU A 105 11.62 -4.39 15.54
C GLU A 105 12.77 -3.67 16.26
N ALA A 106 13.53 -2.84 15.56
CA ALA A 106 14.54 -1.97 16.19
C ALA A 106 13.91 -0.99 17.18
N MET A 107 12.80 -0.34 16.80
CA MET A 107 12.07 0.59 17.67
C MET A 107 11.44 -0.13 18.87
N LYS A 108 10.88 -1.32 18.67
CA LYS A 108 10.38 -2.16 19.78
C LYS A 108 11.48 -2.52 20.78
N ARG A 109 12.65 -2.94 20.30
CA ARG A 109 13.82 -3.23 21.16
C ARG A 109 14.33 -2.00 21.89
N HIS A 110 14.26 -0.83 21.24
CA HIS A 110 14.65 0.43 21.87
C HIS A 110 13.71 0.83 23.01
N PHE A 111 12.39 0.67 22.83
CA PHE A 111 11.40 0.99 23.86
C PHE A 111 11.23 -0.10 24.92
N SER A 112 11.59 -1.34 24.61
CA SER A 112 11.52 -2.49 25.51
C SER A 112 12.85 -3.26 25.54
N PRO A 113 13.92 -2.66 26.11
CA PRO A 113 15.22 -3.32 26.18
C PRO A 113 15.23 -4.52 27.13
N ARG A 114 14.28 -4.60 28.07
CA ARG A 114 14.15 -5.67 29.08
C ARG A 114 13.00 -6.65 28.79
N GLY A 115 12.28 -6.48 27.69
CA GLY A 115 11.10 -7.30 27.36
C GLY A 115 9.80 -6.84 28.02
N ASP A 116 9.77 -5.62 28.58
CA ASP A 116 8.57 -5.01 29.14
C ASP A 116 7.47 -4.82 28.07
N PRO A 117 6.18 -4.99 28.42
CA PRO A 117 5.08 -4.74 27.49
C PRO A 117 5.07 -3.29 26.99
N LEU A 118 5.05 -3.12 25.67
CA LEU A 118 5.01 -1.78 25.07
C LEU A 118 3.66 -1.10 25.29
N THR A 119 3.72 0.19 25.64
CA THR A 119 2.54 1.04 25.68
C THR A 119 1.97 1.27 24.27
N ASN A 120 0.68 1.60 24.20
CA ASN A 120 0.01 1.87 22.93
C ASN A 120 0.65 3.04 22.16
N ALA A 121 1.15 4.05 22.87
CA ALA A 121 1.86 5.17 22.27
C ALA A 121 3.22 4.77 21.69
N GLN A 122 4.00 3.94 22.40
CA GLN A 122 5.28 3.43 21.91
C GLN A 122 5.08 2.53 20.68
N LEU A 123 4.03 1.70 20.66
CA LEU A 123 3.66 0.87 19.51
C LEU A 123 3.27 1.74 18.30
N TYR A 124 2.46 2.77 18.52
CA TYR A 124 2.12 3.73 17.48
C TYR A 124 3.37 4.39 16.90
N ILE A 125 4.28 4.89 17.75
CA ILE A 125 5.52 5.56 17.32
C ILE A 125 6.44 4.58 16.59
N ALA A 126 6.58 3.34 17.07
CA ALA A 126 7.38 2.31 16.41
C ALA A 126 6.84 2.00 15.00
N GLY A 127 5.52 1.83 14.89
CA GLY A 127 4.83 1.67 13.61
C GLY A 127 5.02 2.87 12.69
N ALA A 128 4.84 4.07 13.20
CA ALA A 128 4.95 5.30 12.43
C ALA A 128 6.39 5.57 11.94
N ALA A 129 7.40 5.27 12.77
CA ALA A 129 8.81 5.32 12.40
C ALA A 129 9.14 4.31 11.29
N SER A 130 8.60 3.10 11.37
CA SER A 130 8.74 2.10 10.30
C SER A 130 8.16 2.58 8.97
N GLY A 131 7.02 3.27 9.01
CA GLY A 131 6.38 3.89 7.86
C GLY A 131 7.22 4.99 7.23
N ILE A 132 7.78 5.89 8.05
CA ILE A 132 8.68 6.95 7.57
C ILE A 132 9.92 6.34 6.90
N ALA A 133 10.53 5.33 7.52
CA ALA A 133 11.71 4.68 6.94
C ALA A 133 11.39 4.01 5.60
N ASN A 134 10.27 3.30 5.51
CA ASN A 134 9.77 2.72 4.26
C ASN A 134 9.52 3.79 3.18
N SER A 135 9.02 4.96 3.58
CA SER A 135 8.63 6.04 2.66
C SER A 135 9.76 6.49 1.72
N PHE A 136 11.03 6.38 2.13
CA PHE A 136 12.17 6.76 1.29
C PHE A 136 12.34 5.85 0.07
N VAL A 137 11.92 4.59 0.19
CA VAL A 137 11.94 3.59 -0.89
C VAL A 137 10.58 3.51 -1.58
N SER A 138 9.49 3.46 -0.81
CA SER A 138 8.14 3.36 -1.37
C SER A 138 7.69 4.64 -2.07
N GLY A 139 8.07 5.82 -1.57
CA GLY A 139 7.69 7.13 -2.11
C GLY A 139 7.96 7.29 -3.62
N PRO A 140 9.19 7.12 -4.11
CA PRO A 140 9.47 7.22 -5.54
C PRO A 140 8.79 6.11 -6.35
N VAL A 141 8.73 4.88 -5.83
CA VAL A 141 8.05 3.75 -6.49
C VAL A 141 6.56 4.04 -6.68
N GLU A 142 5.91 4.55 -5.64
CA GLU A 142 4.50 4.94 -5.64
C GLU A 142 4.24 6.16 -6.54
N HIS A 143 5.11 7.16 -6.51
CA HIS A 143 4.96 8.34 -7.36
C HIS A 143 4.99 7.96 -8.85
N ILE A 144 5.97 7.16 -9.27
CA ILE A 144 6.07 6.67 -10.65
C ILE A 144 4.86 5.78 -10.99
N ARG A 145 4.45 4.88 -10.08
CA ARG A 145 3.26 4.04 -10.27
C ARG A 145 2.01 4.87 -10.54
N THR A 146 1.75 5.86 -9.68
CA THR A 146 0.55 6.70 -9.73
C THR A 146 0.50 7.49 -11.03
N ARG A 147 1.62 8.08 -11.47
CA ARG A 147 1.74 8.75 -12.78
C ARG A 147 1.37 7.84 -13.95
N LEU A 148 1.88 6.60 -13.94
CA LEU A 148 1.59 5.62 -14.98
C LEU A 148 0.13 5.18 -14.98
N GLN A 149 -0.53 5.12 -13.82
CA GLN A 149 -1.94 4.74 -13.70
C GLN A 149 -2.90 5.84 -14.18
N VAL A 150 -2.55 7.11 -13.97
CA VAL A 150 -3.36 8.27 -14.38
C VAL A 150 -3.25 8.59 -15.87
N GLN A 151 -2.16 8.25 -16.53
CA GLN A 151 -2.07 8.44 -17.98
C GLN A 151 -3.08 7.53 -18.73
N THR A 152 -4.17 8.13 -19.16
CA THR A 152 -5.15 7.50 -20.04
C THR A 152 -4.85 7.87 -21.48
N SER A 153 -5.22 7.01 -22.43
CA SER A 153 -5.09 7.32 -23.86
C SER A 153 -5.92 8.56 -24.25
N ALA A 154 -6.95 8.92 -23.47
CA ALA A 154 -7.77 10.11 -23.66
C ALA A 154 -7.12 11.41 -23.16
N SER A 155 -6.12 11.34 -22.25
CA SER A 155 -5.38 12.51 -21.74
C SER A 155 -4.20 12.90 -22.63
N ALA A 156 -3.96 12.13 -23.68
CA ALA A 156 -2.76 12.16 -24.50
C ALA A 156 -3.15 12.43 -25.95
N ALA A 157 -3.37 13.70 -26.30
CA ALA A 157 -3.64 14.12 -27.68
C ALA A 157 -2.52 13.69 -28.66
N ASN A 158 -1.30 13.43 -28.16
CA ASN A 158 -0.12 13.00 -28.91
C ASN A 158 0.51 11.69 -28.38
N GLY A 159 -0.27 10.79 -27.78
CA GLY A 159 0.23 9.52 -27.22
C GLY A 159 0.73 9.61 -25.78
N LEU A 160 1.06 8.45 -25.19
CA LEU A 160 1.37 8.32 -23.77
C LEU A 160 2.55 9.21 -23.34
N TRP A 161 2.44 9.91 -22.21
CA TRP A 161 3.55 10.69 -21.66
C TRP A 161 4.75 9.80 -21.29
N PHE A 162 4.46 8.58 -20.85
CA PHE A 162 5.47 7.59 -20.43
C PHE A 162 5.20 6.22 -21.04
N ASN A 163 6.24 5.63 -21.65
CA ASN A 163 6.18 4.29 -22.23
C ASN A 163 6.36 3.17 -21.18
N GLY A 164 6.74 3.53 -19.95
CA GLY A 164 6.88 2.61 -18.84
C GLY A 164 7.59 3.24 -17.64
N PRO A 165 7.86 2.46 -16.58
CA PRO A 165 8.52 2.96 -15.37
C PRO A 165 9.91 3.54 -15.58
N VAL A 166 10.75 2.85 -16.35
CA VAL A 166 12.13 3.30 -16.60
C VAL A 166 12.13 4.59 -17.42
N ASP A 167 11.24 4.69 -18.42
CA ASP A 167 11.07 5.90 -19.22
C ASP A 167 10.56 7.08 -18.35
N ALA A 168 9.59 6.83 -17.46
CA ALA A 168 9.12 7.83 -16.51
C ALA A 168 10.23 8.33 -15.59
N ILE A 169 11.02 7.44 -15.02
CA ILE A 169 12.16 7.80 -14.16
C ILE A 169 13.17 8.65 -14.95
N LYS A 170 13.57 8.20 -16.15
CA LYS A 170 14.54 8.90 -16.99
C LYS A 170 14.06 10.31 -17.37
N LYS A 171 12.83 10.45 -17.85
CA LYS A 171 12.25 11.73 -18.27
C LYS A 171 12.10 12.70 -17.09
N ILE A 172 11.60 12.22 -15.95
CA ILE A 172 11.42 13.06 -14.75
C ILE A 172 12.79 13.50 -14.22
N TYR A 173 13.76 12.58 -14.14
CA TYR A 173 15.10 12.89 -13.68
C TYR A 173 15.81 13.90 -14.59
N ALA A 174 15.71 13.72 -15.92
CA ALA A 174 16.34 14.63 -16.88
C ALA A 174 15.81 16.07 -16.78
N GLN A 175 14.53 16.26 -16.43
CA GLN A 175 13.90 17.58 -16.39
C GLN A 175 13.90 18.23 -14.99
N HIS A 176 13.77 17.43 -13.93
CA HIS A 176 13.52 17.93 -12.56
C HIS A 176 14.46 17.32 -11.50
N GLY A 177 15.43 16.49 -11.94
CA GLY A 177 16.38 15.83 -11.07
C GLY A 177 15.73 14.91 -10.02
N ILE A 178 16.44 14.72 -8.91
CA ILE A 178 16.00 13.87 -7.80
C ILE A 178 14.76 14.43 -7.09
N ALA A 179 14.63 15.76 -7.02
CA ALA A 179 13.47 16.41 -6.43
C ALA A 179 12.17 16.09 -7.19
N GLY A 180 12.27 15.92 -8.51
CA GLY A 180 11.16 15.44 -9.35
C GLY A 180 10.73 14.02 -8.99
N ILE A 181 11.69 13.11 -8.78
CA ILE A 181 11.41 11.71 -8.40
C ILE A 181 10.67 11.65 -7.04
N TYR A 182 11.08 12.49 -6.09
CA TYR A 182 10.51 12.58 -4.74
C TYR A 182 9.35 13.58 -4.61
N LYS A 183 8.69 13.96 -5.71
CA LYS A 183 7.55 14.88 -5.65
C LYS A 183 6.44 14.30 -4.76
N GLY A 184 6.01 15.07 -3.77
CA GLY A 184 5.01 14.63 -2.79
C GLY A 184 5.55 13.76 -1.66
N GLN A 185 6.87 13.69 -1.45
CA GLN A 185 7.46 12.89 -0.37
C GLN A 185 6.96 13.30 1.02
N GLY A 186 6.83 14.60 1.32
CA GLY A 186 6.40 15.06 2.64
C GLY A 186 4.99 14.58 3.02
N ILE A 187 4.03 14.66 2.09
CA ILE A 187 2.68 14.11 2.31
C ILE A 187 2.69 12.58 2.33
N THR A 188 3.59 11.94 1.58
CA THR A 188 3.78 10.49 1.63
C THR A 188 4.27 10.07 3.01
N MET A 189 5.28 10.72 3.59
CA MET A 189 5.74 10.47 4.96
C MET A 189 4.63 10.65 5.99
N ALA A 190 3.82 11.70 5.88
CA ALA A 190 2.68 11.91 6.77
C ALA A 190 1.61 10.81 6.65
N ARG A 191 1.33 10.36 5.41
CA ARG A 191 0.44 9.23 5.11
C ARG A 191 0.98 7.95 5.72
N GLU A 192 2.26 7.64 5.54
CA GLU A 192 2.88 6.42 6.07
C GLU A 192 2.92 6.45 7.61
N PHE A 193 3.29 7.59 8.20
CA PHE A 193 3.32 7.80 9.65
C PHE A 193 1.96 7.52 10.28
N GLN A 194 0.90 8.19 9.79
CA GLN A 194 -0.46 8.00 10.30
C GLN A 194 -0.98 6.59 10.04
N GLY A 195 -0.78 6.08 8.81
CA GLY A 195 -1.30 4.80 8.38
C GLY A 195 -0.77 3.64 9.22
N TYR A 196 0.56 3.52 9.32
CA TYR A 196 1.17 2.43 10.08
C TYR A 196 1.01 2.61 11.59
N GLY A 197 1.08 3.85 12.10
CA GLY A 197 0.77 4.11 13.51
C GLY A 197 -0.63 3.61 13.88
N ALA A 198 -1.66 3.97 13.09
CA ALA A 198 -3.03 3.53 13.31
C ALA A 198 -3.20 2.00 13.15
N TYR A 199 -2.53 1.39 12.18
CA TYR A 199 -2.58 -0.06 11.95
C TYR A 199 -2.06 -0.84 13.17
N PHE A 200 -0.84 -0.53 13.62
CA PHE A 200 -0.23 -1.24 14.74
C PHE A 200 -0.96 -0.99 16.05
N LEU A 201 -1.42 0.24 16.28
CA LEU A 201 -2.22 0.58 17.45
C LEU A 201 -3.53 -0.22 17.48
N ALA A 202 -4.28 -0.24 16.37
CA ALA A 202 -5.52 -0.99 16.28
C ALA A 202 -5.29 -2.49 16.47
N TYR A 203 -4.24 -3.03 15.86
CA TYR A 203 -3.92 -4.44 15.94
C TYR A 203 -3.59 -4.87 17.37
N GLU A 204 -2.70 -4.14 18.04
CA GLU A 204 -2.30 -4.47 19.40
C GLU A 204 -3.41 -4.21 20.42
N PHE A 205 -4.26 -3.20 20.20
CA PHE A 205 -5.44 -2.99 21.01
C PHE A 205 -6.40 -4.18 20.95
N LEU A 206 -6.67 -4.71 19.74
CA LEU A 206 -7.54 -5.87 19.56
C LEU A 206 -6.97 -7.14 20.18
N VAL A 207 -5.67 -7.38 19.97
CA VAL A 207 -4.95 -8.52 20.56
C VAL A 207 -4.99 -8.47 22.09
N LYS A 208 -4.60 -7.34 22.71
CA LYS A 208 -4.62 -7.17 24.17
C LYS A 208 -6.02 -7.39 24.74
N LYS A 209 -7.04 -6.79 24.13
CA LYS A 209 -8.43 -6.93 24.58
C LYS A 209 -8.95 -8.37 24.45
N SER A 210 -8.51 -9.12 23.44
CA SER A 210 -8.85 -10.54 23.33
C SER A 210 -8.17 -11.38 24.41
N MET A 211 -6.89 -11.12 24.67
CA MET A 211 -6.12 -11.79 25.73
C MET A 211 -6.74 -11.54 27.11
N GLU A 212 -7.12 -10.30 27.42
CA GLU A 212 -7.77 -9.92 28.68
C GLU A 212 -9.13 -10.63 28.86
N ARG A 213 -9.92 -10.75 27.80
CA ARG A 213 -11.24 -11.40 27.86
C ARG A 213 -11.18 -12.92 27.96
N SER A 214 -10.19 -13.52 27.33
CA SER A 214 -10.06 -14.99 27.24
C SER A 214 -9.10 -15.58 28.26
N GLY A 215 -8.29 -14.75 28.93
CA GLY A 215 -7.21 -15.19 29.82
C GLY A 215 -6.04 -15.88 29.09
N ARG A 216 -6.00 -15.82 27.75
CA ARG A 216 -5.02 -16.51 26.92
C ARG A 216 -3.74 -15.71 26.71
N GLN A 217 -2.63 -16.40 26.52
CA GLN A 217 -1.39 -15.79 26.06
C GLN A 217 -1.44 -15.49 24.55
N ARG A 218 -0.60 -14.56 24.07
CA ARG A 218 -0.55 -14.19 22.64
C ARG A 218 -0.28 -15.38 21.72
N SER A 219 0.53 -16.34 22.19
CA SER A 219 0.85 -17.58 21.47
C SER A 219 -0.32 -18.56 21.36
N GLU A 220 -1.34 -18.40 22.20
CA GLU A 220 -2.52 -19.27 22.25
C GLU A 220 -3.70 -18.70 21.44
N LEU A 221 -3.55 -17.50 20.87
CA LEU A 221 -4.57 -16.91 20.02
C LEU A 221 -4.71 -17.71 18.73
N PRO A 222 -5.93 -18.15 18.37
CA PRO A 222 -6.12 -18.95 17.19
C PRO A 222 -5.91 -18.13 15.93
N ALA A 223 -5.53 -18.85 14.88
CA ALA A 223 -5.19 -18.32 13.57
C ALA A 223 -6.09 -17.22 13.04
N TRP A 224 -7.37 -17.54 13.00
CA TRP A 224 -8.38 -16.76 12.37
C TRP A 224 -8.63 -15.45 13.15
N GLU A 225 -8.43 -15.43 14.48
CA GLU A 225 -8.53 -14.22 15.29
C GLU A 225 -7.42 -13.24 14.93
N VAL A 226 -6.19 -13.73 14.83
CA VAL A 226 -5.02 -12.92 14.42
C VAL A 226 -5.24 -12.33 13.02
N CYS A 227 -5.75 -13.15 12.09
CA CYS A 227 -6.11 -12.72 10.74
C CYS A 227 -7.20 -11.65 10.75
N LEU A 228 -8.24 -11.86 11.56
CA LEU A 228 -9.37 -10.93 11.70
C LEU A 228 -8.90 -9.60 12.28
N TYR A 229 -8.06 -9.61 13.31
CA TYR A 229 -7.50 -8.38 13.89
C TYR A 229 -6.64 -7.64 12.87
N GLY A 230 -5.81 -8.35 12.11
CA GLY A 230 -5.05 -7.76 11.00
C GLY A 230 -5.95 -7.10 9.95
N ALA A 231 -7.07 -7.75 9.59
CA ALA A 231 -8.04 -7.20 8.65
C ALA A 231 -8.75 -5.94 9.19
N VAL A 232 -9.22 -5.97 10.45
CA VAL A 232 -9.86 -4.83 11.12
C VAL A 232 -8.89 -3.65 11.23
N SER A 233 -7.63 -3.91 11.57
CA SER A 233 -6.58 -2.89 11.59
C SER A 233 -6.30 -2.29 10.22
N GLY A 234 -6.40 -3.09 9.16
CA GLY A 234 -6.35 -2.60 7.78
C GLY A 234 -7.47 -1.59 7.49
N TYR A 235 -8.69 -1.87 7.93
CA TYR A 235 -9.80 -0.92 7.82
C TYR A 235 -9.60 0.33 8.67
N ALA A 236 -9.04 0.22 9.88
CA ALA A 236 -8.70 1.36 10.73
C ALA A 236 -7.61 2.25 10.09
N LEU A 237 -6.58 1.64 9.48
CA LEU A 237 -5.57 2.35 8.69
C LEU A 237 -6.23 3.15 7.58
N TRP A 238 -7.03 2.49 6.74
CA TRP A 238 -7.66 3.18 5.61
C TRP A 238 -8.65 4.24 6.08
N GLY A 239 -9.43 3.99 7.13
CA GLY A 239 -10.39 4.96 7.68
C GLY A 239 -9.74 6.27 8.13
N THR A 240 -8.53 6.21 8.71
CA THR A 240 -7.83 7.41 9.21
C THR A 240 -6.94 8.07 8.17
N VAL A 241 -6.32 7.29 7.28
CA VAL A 241 -5.29 7.79 6.36
C VAL A 241 -5.84 8.25 5.01
N TYR A 242 -7.08 7.88 4.66
CA TYR A 242 -7.62 8.09 3.31
C TYR A 242 -7.55 9.56 2.83
N PRO A 243 -7.86 10.58 3.66
CA PRO A 243 -7.74 11.98 3.23
C PRO A 243 -6.30 12.38 2.84
N LEU A 244 -5.31 11.90 3.60
CA LEU A 244 -3.89 12.13 3.29
C LEU A 244 -3.49 11.43 1.98
N ASP A 245 -4.00 10.21 1.77
CA ASP A 245 -3.76 9.45 0.55
C ASP A 245 -4.37 10.14 -0.69
N ALA A 246 -5.57 10.72 -0.57
CA ALA A 246 -6.19 11.48 -1.65
C ALA A 246 -5.37 12.74 -2.01
N ILE A 247 -4.91 13.50 -1.01
CA ILE A 247 -4.04 14.68 -1.22
C ILE A 247 -2.71 14.25 -1.84
N LYS A 248 -2.11 13.15 -1.35
CA LYS A 248 -0.87 12.57 -1.91
C LYS A 248 -1.04 12.28 -3.40
N SER A 249 -2.07 11.54 -3.79
CA SER A 249 -2.31 11.15 -5.18
C SER A 249 -2.50 12.37 -6.08
N LYS A 250 -3.25 13.39 -5.64
CA LYS A 250 -3.45 14.65 -6.39
C LYS A 250 -2.13 15.41 -6.57
N LEU A 251 -1.33 15.56 -5.51
CA LEU A 251 -0.04 16.26 -5.59
C LEU A 251 1.00 15.50 -6.44
N GLN A 252 1.09 14.18 -6.28
CA GLN A 252 2.01 13.34 -7.05
C GLN A 252 1.70 13.35 -8.55
N THR A 253 0.46 13.61 -8.95
CA THR A 253 0.04 13.61 -10.36
C THR A 253 -0.07 15.01 -10.97
N ASP A 254 0.01 16.06 -10.15
CA ASP A 254 -0.01 17.46 -10.61
C ASP A 254 1.20 17.79 -11.52
N ALA A 255 1.12 18.87 -12.30
CA ALA A 255 2.22 19.30 -13.17
C ALA A 255 3.49 19.65 -12.36
N PHE A 256 4.67 19.40 -12.94
CA PHE A 256 5.94 19.79 -12.31
C PHE A 256 6.18 21.29 -12.46
N ASP A 257 5.98 21.80 -13.67
CA ASP A 257 6.07 23.21 -14.05
C ASP A 257 5.12 24.06 -13.19
N PRO A 258 5.64 25.08 -12.48
CA PRO A 258 4.84 26.02 -11.71
C PRO A 258 3.69 26.68 -12.49
N ALA A 259 3.88 26.97 -13.78
CA ALA A 259 2.87 27.64 -14.60
C ALA A 259 1.62 26.77 -14.84
N ASN A 260 1.81 25.45 -14.84
CA ASN A 260 0.76 24.46 -15.12
C ASN A 260 0.28 23.73 -13.85
N ARG A 261 0.79 24.12 -12.67
CA ARG A 261 0.52 23.46 -11.40
C ARG A 261 -0.86 23.84 -10.86
N LYS A 262 -1.66 22.85 -10.48
CA LYS A 262 -2.98 23.06 -9.86
C LYS A 262 -2.90 23.44 -8.38
N TYR A 263 -1.89 22.93 -7.68
CA TYR A 263 -1.77 23.06 -6.24
C TYR A 263 -0.40 23.64 -5.83
N SER A 264 -0.37 24.72 -5.05
CA SER A 264 0.90 25.28 -4.55
C SER A 264 1.54 24.43 -3.45
N GLY A 265 0.74 23.60 -2.76
CA GLY A 265 1.21 22.69 -1.72
C GLY A 265 0.08 21.85 -1.10
N VAL A 266 0.39 21.18 0.02
CA VAL A 266 -0.55 20.28 0.73
C VAL A 266 -1.79 21.01 1.22
N LEU A 267 -1.62 22.15 1.90
CA LEU A 267 -2.74 22.91 2.44
C LEU A 267 -3.61 23.53 1.34
N ASP A 268 -2.99 24.00 0.26
CA ASP A 268 -3.72 24.51 -0.91
C ASP A 268 -4.51 23.40 -1.61
N CYS A 269 -3.91 22.20 -1.76
CA CYS A 269 -4.62 21.03 -2.26
C CYS A 269 -5.81 20.65 -1.39
N ALA A 270 -5.64 20.64 -0.06
CA ALA A 270 -6.72 20.33 0.86
C ALA A 270 -7.85 21.38 0.79
N ARG A 271 -7.53 22.67 0.81
CA ARG A 271 -8.51 23.77 0.73
C ARG A 271 -9.27 23.74 -0.59
N LYS A 272 -8.57 23.62 -1.73
CA LYS A 272 -9.20 23.53 -3.05
C LYS A 272 -10.05 22.28 -3.19
N THR A 273 -9.60 21.14 -2.67
CA THR A 273 -10.40 19.90 -2.65
C THR A 273 -11.68 20.11 -1.84
N LEU A 274 -11.59 20.68 -0.64
CA LEU A 274 -12.77 20.95 0.18
C LEU A 274 -13.73 21.96 -0.46
N ALA A 275 -13.20 23.03 -1.05
CA ALA A 275 -14.00 24.08 -1.68
C ALA A 275 -14.77 23.60 -2.92
N VAL A 276 -14.16 22.72 -3.74
CA VAL A 276 -14.76 22.28 -5.01
C VAL A 276 -15.48 20.93 -4.88
N GLU A 277 -14.97 20.00 -4.07
CA GLU A 277 -15.51 18.63 -3.94
C GLU A 277 -16.25 18.38 -2.63
N GLY A 278 -16.17 19.32 -1.68
CA GLY A 278 -16.61 19.09 -0.31
C GLY A 278 -15.83 17.97 0.38
N MET A 279 -16.38 17.47 1.48
CA MET A 279 -15.79 16.35 2.22
C MET A 279 -15.73 15.06 1.39
N GLY A 280 -16.67 14.87 0.45
CA GLY A 280 -16.71 13.69 -0.42
C GLY A 280 -15.49 13.55 -1.33
N GLY A 281 -14.82 14.65 -1.68
CA GLY A 281 -13.62 14.64 -2.52
C GLY A 281 -12.46 13.85 -1.92
N PHE A 282 -12.30 13.89 -0.60
CA PHE A 282 -11.26 13.14 0.10
C PHE A 282 -11.51 11.64 0.07
N PHE A 283 -12.77 11.20 -0.06
CA PHE A 283 -13.17 9.78 -0.02
C PHE A 283 -13.44 9.16 -1.40
N ARG A 284 -13.20 9.90 -2.49
CA ARG A 284 -13.31 9.34 -3.85
C ARG A 284 -12.35 8.18 -4.03
N GLY A 285 -12.86 7.08 -4.59
CA GLY A 285 -12.09 5.84 -4.80
C GLY A 285 -12.01 4.91 -3.59
N ILE A 286 -12.65 5.22 -2.46
CA ILE A 286 -12.57 4.38 -1.26
C ILE A 286 -13.20 3.00 -1.51
N GLY A 287 -14.26 2.92 -2.31
CA GLY A 287 -14.90 1.66 -2.72
C GLY A 287 -13.91 0.67 -3.34
N PRO A 288 -13.24 1.00 -4.47
CA PRO A 288 -12.18 0.16 -5.03
C PRO A 288 -11.08 -0.20 -4.01
N CYS A 289 -10.68 0.76 -3.16
CA CYS A 289 -9.65 0.55 -2.14
C CYS A 289 -10.04 -0.54 -1.12
N LEU A 290 -11.29 -0.52 -0.65
CA LEU A 290 -11.83 -1.49 0.30
C LEU A 290 -12.11 -2.84 -0.38
N LEU A 291 -12.69 -2.83 -1.58
CA LEU A 291 -12.97 -4.04 -2.35
C LEU A 291 -11.70 -4.81 -2.71
N ARG A 292 -10.56 -4.12 -2.87
CA ARG A 292 -9.26 -4.74 -3.14
C ARG A 292 -8.82 -5.70 -2.03
N ALA A 293 -9.18 -5.44 -0.77
CA ALA A 293 -8.59 -6.11 0.38
C ALA A 293 -8.80 -7.63 0.34
N ALA A 294 -10.05 -8.09 0.17
CA ALA A 294 -10.35 -9.52 0.20
C ALA A 294 -9.72 -10.31 -0.98
N PRO A 295 -9.89 -9.90 -2.26
CA PRO A 295 -9.29 -10.62 -3.39
C PRO A 295 -7.76 -10.61 -3.34
N SER A 296 -7.16 -9.47 -2.99
CA SER A 296 -5.71 -9.31 -2.94
C SER A 296 -5.10 -10.21 -1.86
N ASN A 297 -5.69 -10.26 -0.67
CA ASN A 297 -5.21 -11.12 0.42
C ASN A 297 -5.41 -12.61 0.09
N ALA A 298 -6.55 -12.98 -0.49
CA ALA A 298 -6.79 -14.36 -0.92
C ALA A 298 -5.75 -14.84 -1.94
N ALA A 299 -5.39 -13.98 -2.89
CA ALA A 299 -4.34 -14.26 -3.88
C ALA A 299 -2.96 -14.44 -3.23
N THR A 300 -2.64 -13.66 -2.19
CA THR A 300 -1.39 -13.82 -1.42
C THR A 300 -1.30 -15.20 -0.80
N PHE A 301 -2.34 -15.63 -0.09
CA PHE A 301 -2.36 -16.94 0.58
C PHE A 301 -2.32 -18.08 -0.42
N MET A 302 -3.14 -18.01 -1.47
CA MET A 302 -3.14 -19.01 -2.53
C MET A 302 -1.77 -19.14 -3.20
N GLY A 303 -1.12 -18.00 -3.52
CA GLY A 303 0.21 -18.00 -4.13
C GLY A 303 1.28 -18.58 -3.23
N PHE A 304 1.26 -18.21 -1.95
CA PHE A 304 2.16 -18.75 -0.95
C PHE A 304 1.99 -20.28 -0.81
N GLU A 305 0.75 -20.76 -0.69
CA GLU A 305 0.45 -22.17 -0.47
C GLU A 305 0.81 -23.05 -1.67
N LEU A 306 0.47 -22.59 -2.89
CA LEU A 306 0.84 -23.30 -4.12
C LEU A 306 2.36 -23.38 -4.28
N ALA A 307 3.07 -22.27 -4.05
CA ALA A 307 4.52 -22.24 -4.14
C ALA A 307 5.17 -23.13 -3.06
N MET A 308 4.66 -23.09 -1.83
CA MET A 308 5.16 -23.93 -0.74
C MET A 308 5.02 -25.40 -1.10
N ARG A 309 3.84 -25.84 -1.55
CA ARG A 309 3.59 -27.24 -1.96
C ARG A 309 4.50 -27.68 -3.10
N LEU A 310 4.70 -26.84 -4.10
CA LEU A 310 5.51 -27.18 -5.27
C LEU A 310 7.01 -27.23 -4.96
N LEU A 311 7.50 -26.38 -4.05
CA LEU A 311 8.92 -26.28 -3.71
C LEU A 311 9.33 -27.21 -2.56
N SER A 312 8.38 -27.70 -1.76
CA SER A 312 8.62 -28.69 -0.70
C SER A 312 8.38 -30.13 -1.14
N SER A 313 7.87 -30.34 -2.37
CA SER A 313 7.76 -31.66 -3.02
C SER A 313 9.10 -32.08 -3.63
#